data_AF-A0A2M9WBT1-F1
#
_entry.id   AF-A0A2M9WBT1-F1
#
_cell.length_a   1.000
_cell.length_b   1.000
_cell.length_c   1.000
_cell.angle_alpha   90.00
_cell.angle_beta   90.00
_cell.angle_gamma   90.00
#
_symmetry.space_group_name_H-M   'P 1'
#
loop_
_entity.id
_entity.type
_entity.pdbx_description
1 polymer ?
#
loop_
_entity_poly.entity_id
_entity_poly.type
_entity_poly.pdbx_seq_one_letter_code
_entity_poly.pdbx_strand_id
1 'polypeptide(L)'
;MKHAVNTESLILAHLVANPGQTPAQIAQAIGRTYITVKSTLKIMLANCDVWNDGYSLHFAVEADGIAETEYLRLAKLAEELQSRNCWYRAGQAWAQARNSTSRPGLQEKAIYQHQRCMEEGNIRAPKPEPDPLLGRSYSR
;
A
#
# COMPACT_ATOMS: atom_id res chain seq x y z
N MET A 1 24.39 24.19 -2.61
CA MET A 1 23.68 23.28 -3.54
C MET A 1 22.21 23.24 -3.12
N LYS A 2 21.27 23.73 -3.94
CA LYS A 2 19.84 23.63 -3.61
C LYS A 2 19.40 22.20 -3.89
N HIS A 3 19.14 21.41 -2.86
CA HIS A 3 18.44 20.14 -3.04
C HIS A 3 17.08 20.46 -3.65
N ALA A 4 16.85 20.05 -4.90
CA ALA A 4 15.55 20.16 -5.50
C ALA A 4 14.60 19.30 -4.68
N VAL A 5 13.62 19.93 -4.01
CA VAL A 5 12.60 19.20 -3.24
C VAL A 5 11.83 18.34 -4.24
N ASN A 6 11.85 17.01 -4.03
CA ASN A 6 11.16 16.09 -4.92
C ASN A 6 9.64 16.26 -4.79
N THR A 7 8.91 15.89 -5.85
CA THR A 7 7.45 16.06 -5.89
C THR A 7 6.74 15.30 -4.78
N GLU A 8 7.25 14.13 -4.38
CA GLU A 8 6.70 13.32 -3.28
C GLU A 8 6.71 14.07 -1.94
N SER A 9 7.83 14.71 -1.59
CA SER A 9 7.95 15.48 -0.34
C SER A 9 7.01 16.69 -0.33
N LEU A 10 6.83 17.36 -1.48
CA LEU A 10 5.88 18.47 -1.61
C LEU A 10 4.44 18.00 -1.44
N ILE A 11 4.08 16.85 -2.02
CA ILE A 11 2.75 16.24 -1.88
C ILE A 11 2.50 15.87 -0.41
N LEU A 12 3.45 15.19 0.24
CA LEU A 12 3.32 14.79 1.65
C LEU A 12 3.16 16.01 2.56
N ALA A 13 4.05 16.99 2.46
CA ALA A 13 3.98 18.19 3.27
C ALA A 13 2.66 18.93 3.08
N HIS A 14 2.15 19.01 1.84
CA HIS A 14 0.86 19.64 1.56
C HIS A 14 -0.30 18.86 2.17
N LEU A 15 -0.33 17.53 2.01
CA LEU A 15 -1.41 16.67 2.49
C LEU A 15 -1.43 16.52 4.02
N VAL A 16 -0.28 16.64 4.70
CA VAL A 16 -0.23 16.73 6.17
C VAL A 16 -0.91 17.99 6.66
N ALA A 17 -0.70 19.13 5.98
CA ALA A 17 -1.32 20.40 6.35
C ALA A 17 -2.77 20.53 5.87
N ASN A 18 -3.12 19.87 4.75
CA ASN A 18 -4.41 19.96 4.08
C ASN A 18 -4.87 18.55 3.71
N PRO A 19 -5.38 17.76 4.67
CA PRO A 19 -5.88 16.42 4.38
C PRO A 19 -7.12 16.48 3.46
N GLY A 20 -7.32 15.42 2.67
CA GLY A 20 -8.52 15.26 1.85
C GLY A 20 -8.54 16.14 0.61
N GLN A 21 -7.48 16.07 -0.21
CA GLN A 21 -7.35 16.87 -1.43
C GLN A 21 -7.41 16.03 -2.70
N THR A 22 -8.00 16.59 -3.74
CA THR A 22 -7.96 16.01 -5.08
C THR A 22 -6.59 16.24 -5.74
N PRO A 23 -6.20 15.43 -6.75
CA PRO A 23 -4.95 15.65 -7.47
C PRO A 23 -4.85 17.04 -8.13
N ALA A 24 -5.98 17.64 -8.50
CA ALA A 24 -6.03 18.99 -9.08
C ALA A 24 -5.69 20.08 -8.05
N GLN A 25 -6.25 19.98 -6.84
CA GLN A 25 -5.96 20.92 -5.76
C GLN A 25 -4.50 20.81 -5.31
N ILE A 26 -3.98 19.59 -5.19
CA ILE A 26 -2.56 19.35 -4.85
C ILE A 26 -1.65 19.97 -5.92
N ALA A 27 -1.93 19.71 -7.21
CA ALA A 27 -1.17 20.25 -8.34
C ALA A 27 -1.09 21.78 -8.33
N GLN A 28 -2.23 22.43 -8.07
CA GLN A 28 -2.31 23.88 -7.94
C GLN A 28 -1.48 24.38 -6.74
N ALA A 29 -1.56 23.71 -5.58
CA ALA A 29 -0.89 24.14 -4.37
C ALA A 29 0.65 23.99 -4.43
N ILE A 30 1.15 22.92 -5.05
CA ILE A 30 2.60 22.63 -5.09
C ILE A 30 3.29 23.11 -6.38
N GLY A 31 2.56 23.75 -7.29
CA GLY A 31 3.09 24.26 -8.56
C GLY A 31 3.61 23.14 -9.46
N ARG A 32 2.83 22.07 -9.62
CA ARG A 32 3.13 20.93 -10.52
C ARG A 32 1.94 20.66 -11.44
N THR A 33 2.16 19.91 -12.52
CA THR A 33 1.05 19.56 -13.42
C THR A 33 0.17 18.48 -12.78
N TYR A 34 -1.12 18.48 -13.14
CA TYR A 34 -2.05 17.43 -12.74
C TYR A 34 -1.54 16.03 -13.08
N ILE A 35 -0.96 15.85 -14.28
CA ILE A 35 -0.44 14.55 -14.74
C ILE A 35 0.71 14.09 -13.84
N THR A 36 1.66 14.97 -13.54
CA THR A 36 2.79 14.67 -12.65
C THR A 36 2.29 14.30 -11.25
N VAL A 37 1.34 15.04 -10.70
CA VAL A 37 0.78 14.75 -9.37
C VAL A 37 0.05 13.41 -9.39
N LYS A 38 -0.79 13.14 -10.39
CA LYS A 38 -1.52 11.87 -10.52
C LYS A 38 -0.59 10.67 -10.63
N SER A 39 0.48 10.76 -11.44
CA SER A 39 1.46 9.68 -11.57
C SER A 39 2.24 9.47 -10.28
N THR A 40 2.60 10.56 -9.59
CA THR A 40 3.34 10.50 -8.32
C THR A 40 2.45 9.92 -7.22
N LEU A 41 1.20 10.36 -7.09
CA LEU A 41 0.22 9.80 -6.15
C LEU A 41 0.00 8.30 -6.38
N LYS A 42 -0.02 7.83 -7.64
CA LYS A 42 -0.10 6.39 -7.92
C LYS A 42 1.08 5.61 -7.32
N ILE A 43 2.29 6.15 -7.43
CA ILE A 43 3.50 5.55 -6.85
C ILE A 43 3.44 5.62 -5.32
N MET A 44 3.09 6.79 -4.77
CA MET A 44 2.98 6.99 -3.33
C MET A 44 1.87 6.16 -2.68
N LEU A 45 0.76 5.90 -3.39
CA LEU A 45 -0.29 4.96 -2.95
C LEU A 45 0.24 3.53 -2.93
N ALA A 46 1.02 3.13 -3.94
CA ALA A 46 1.65 1.81 -3.99
C ALA A 46 2.72 1.62 -2.90
N ASN A 47 3.43 2.69 -2.53
CA ASN A 47 4.38 2.71 -1.41
C ASN A 47 3.69 2.94 -0.06
N CYS A 48 2.42 3.36 -0.11
CA CYS A 48 1.57 3.68 1.03
C CYS A 48 2.12 4.82 1.89
N ASP A 49 2.68 5.83 1.24
CA ASP A 49 3.03 7.12 1.84
C ASP A 49 1.78 8.02 1.97
N VAL A 50 0.77 7.76 1.13
CA VAL A 50 -0.55 8.41 1.12
C VAL A 50 -1.64 7.34 1.00
N TRP A 51 -2.86 7.67 1.39
CA TRP A 51 -4.05 6.85 1.18
C TRP A 51 -5.16 7.69 0.54
N ASN A 52 -6.21 7.04 0.04
CA ASN A 52 -7.36 7.75 -0.51
C ASN A 52 -8.69 7.21 0.05
N ASP A 53 -9.75 8.01 -0.04
CA ASP A 53 -11.08 7.63 0.47
C ASP A 53 -11.85 6.65 -0.43
N GLY A 54 -11.23 6.08 -1.46
CA GLY A 54 -11.88 5.26 -2.48
C GLY A 54 -12.65 6.05 -3.54
N TYR A 55 -12.77 7.38 -3.42
CA TYR A 55 -13.48 8.22 -4.39
C TYR A 55 -12.51 9.10 -5.19
N SER A 56 -11.75 9.95 -4.50
CA SER A 56 -10.76 10.85 -5.16
C SER A 56 -9.93 11.71 -4.21
N LEU A 57 -10.25 11.73 -2.91
CA LEU A 57 -9.55 12.56 -1.94
C LEU A 57 -8.36 11.80 -1.38
N HIS A 58 -7.20 12.45 -1.39
CA HIS A 58 -5.95 11.89 -0.92
C HIS A 58 -5.59 12.50 0.43
N PHE A 59 -4.96 11.67 1.25
CA PHE A 59 -4.58 11.99 2.62
C PHE A 59 -3.15 11.51 2.83
N ALA A 60 -2.35 12.27 3.58
CA ALA A 60 -1.09 11.73 4.09
C ALA A 60 -1.42 10.62 5.10
N VAL A 61 -0.60 9.57 5.13
CA VAL A 61 -0.66 8.61 6.24
C VAL A 61 -0.29 9.35 7.53
N GLU A 62 -1.18 9.33 8.52
CA GLU A 62 -0.98 10.05 9.78
C GLU A 62 0.32 9.62 10.47
N ALA A 63 1.11 10.61 10.92
CA ALA A 63 2.30 10.36 11.73
C ALA A 63 1.90 9.73 13.06
N ASP A 64 2.45 8.55 13.33
CA ASP A 64 2.48 7.76 14.56
C ASP A 64 1.77 8.37 15.80
N GLY A 65 0.44 8.35 15.79
CA GLY A 65 -0.33 8.37 17.03
C GLY A 65 -0.16 7.05 17.79
N ILE A 66 -0.16 7.13 19.12
CA ILE A 66 0.04 6.07 20.12
C ILE A 66 -0.30 4.65 19.61
N ALA A 67 0.77 3.88 19.43
CA ALA A 67 0.87 2.41 19.42
C ALA A 67 -0.14 1.63 18.56
N GLU A 68 0.05 1.67 17.25
CA GLU A 68 -0.18 0.47 16.43
C GLU A 68 1.08 -0.40 16.39
N THR A 69 1.65 -0.65 17.58
CA THR A 69 2.88 -1.46 17.73
C THR A 69 2.74 -2.83 17.10
N GLU A 70 1.53 -3.40 17.13
CA GLU A 70 1.26 -4.69 16.51
C GLU A 70 1.23 -4.60 14.99
N TYR A 71 0.63 -3.56 14.41
CA TYR A 71 0.69 -3.30 12.97
C TYR A 71 2.14 -3.17 12.51
N LEU A 72 2.91 -2.31 13.17
CA LEU A 72 4.32 -2.06 12.82
C LEU A 72 5.17 -3.32 12.95
N ARG A 73 4.95 -4.11 14.00
CA ARG A 73 5.63 -5.39 14.21
C ARG A 73 5.30 -6.39 13.10
N LEU A 74 4.03 -6.52 12.74
CA LEU A 74 3.58 -7.44 11.70
C LEU A 74 4.01 -6.99 10.30
N ALA A 75 3.96 -5.69 10.03
CA ALA A 75 4.46 -5.09 8.79
C ALA A 75 5.96 -5.35 8.62
N LYS A 76 6.76 -5.09 9.66
CA LYS A 76 8.20 -5.37 9.65
C LYS A 76 8.49 -6.86 9.44
N LEU A 77 7.76 -7.75 10.13
CA LEU A 77 7.89 -9.19 9.92
C LEU A 77 7.56 -9.57 8.47
N ALA A 78 6.52 -8.97 7.88
CA ALA A 78 6.15 -9.23 6.50
C ALA A 78 7.27 -8.78 5.53
N GLU A 79 7.85 -7.60 5.73
CA GLU A 79 8.99 -7.10 4.95
C GLU A 79 10.22 -8.01 5.07
N GLU A 80 10.53 -8.48 6.28
CA GLU A 80 11.60 -9.46 6.51
C GLU A 80 11.33 -10.79 5.77
N LEU A 81 10.09 -11.27 5.75
CA LEU A 81 9.70 -12.46 4.99
C LEU A 81 9.78 -12.23 3.48
N GLN A 82 9.42 -11.05 2.97
CA GLN A 82 9.58 -10.67 1.56
C GLN A 82 11.06 -10.70 1.15
N SER A 83 11.95 -10.13 1.97
CA SER A 83 13.40 -10.13 1.68
C SER A 83 13.99 -11.55 1.60
N ARG A 84 13.36 -12.52 2.27
CA ARG A 84 13.70 -13.94 2.24
C ARG A 84 12.90 -14.75 1.20
N ASN A 85 12.18 -14.09 0.30
CA ASN A 85 11.30 -14.69 -0.71
C ASN A 85 10.20 -15.62 -0.14
N CYS A 86 9.81 -15.43 1.12
CA CYS A 86 8.76 -16.20 1.79
C CYS A 86 7.37 -15.57 1.53
N TRP A 87 7.01 -15.41 0.26
CA TRP A 87 5.92 -14.54 -0.19
C TRP A 87 4.55 -14.88 0.41
N TYR A 88 4.13 -16.16 0.44
CA TYR A 88 2.85 -16.53 1.04
C TYR A 88 2.77 -16.22 2.54
N ARG A 89 3.88 -16.41 3.28
CA ARG A 89 3.96 -16.08 4.70
C ARG A 89 3.97 -14.58 4.92
N ALA A 90 4.67 -13.83 4.07
CA ALA A 90 4.63 -12.37 4.08
C ALA A 90 3.20 -11.85 3.83
N GLY A 91 2.49 -12.44 2.86
CA GLY A 91 1.09 -12.13 2.59
C GLY A 91 0.19 -12.34 3.81
N GLN A 92 0.35 -13.47 4.52
CA GLN A 92 -0.40 -13.72 5.76
C GLN A 92 -0.09 -12.70 6.86
N ALA A 93 1.19 -12.32 7.02
CA ALA A 93 1.58 -11.30 7.99
C ALA A 93 0.96 -9.93 7.66
N TRP A 94 0.88 -9.55 6.37
CA TRP A 94 0.14 -8.35 5.95
C TRP A 94 -1.36 -8.46 6.23
N ALA A 95 -1.99 -9.61 6.01
CA ALA A 95 -3.40 -9.80 6.35
C ALA A 95 -3.66 -9.68 7.87
N GLN A 96 -2.73 -10.14 8.70
CA GLN A 96 -2.79 -9.95 10.16
C GLN A 96 -2.58 -8.49 10.54
N ALA A 97 -1.62 -7.80 9.91
CA ALA A 97 -1.35 -6.39 10.13
C ALA A 97 -2.64 -5.56 9.88
N ARG A 98 -3.32 -5.80 8.76
CA ARG A 98 -4.62 -5.17 8.44
C ARG A 98 -5.63 -5.27 9.59
N ASN A 99 -5.75 -6.45 10.21
CA ASN A 99 -6.73 -6.68 11.27
C ASN A 99 -6.33 -6.07 12.61
N SER A 100 -5.04 -5.72 12.78
CA SER A 100 -4.50 -5.11 14.01
C SER A 100 -4.64 -3.58 14.06
N THR A 101 -5.10 -2.97 12.98
CA THR A 101 -5.25 -1.51 12.84
C THR A 101 -6.70 -1.14 12.56
N SER A 102 -7.15 -0.01 13.12
CA SER A 102 -8.42 0.62 12.76
C SER A 102 -8.25 1.78 11.78
N ARG A 103 -7.00 2.10 11.38
CA ARG A 103 -6.69 3.21 10.48
C ARG A 103 -6.89 2.80 9.03
N PRO A 104 -7.82 3.42 8.28
CA PRO A 104 -8.13 3.04 6.91
C PRO A 104 -6.90 3.01 5.98
N GLY A 105 -6.02 4.01 6.06
CA GLY A 105 -4.82 4.05 5.21
C GLY A 105 -3.84 2.89 5.47
N LEU A 106 -3.71 2.44 6.71
CA LEU A 106 -2.85 1.29 7.05
C LEU A 106 -3.52 -0.04 6.70
N GLN A 107 -4.85 -0.11 6.76
CA GLN A 107 -5.60 -1.24 6.23
C GLN A 107 -5.43 -1.36 4.71
N GLU A 108 -5.55 -0.26 3.97
CA GLU A 108 -5.32 -0.24 2.52
C GLU A 108 -3.91 -0.67 2.16
N LYS A 109 -2.90 -0.16 2.87
CA LYS A 109 -1.50 -0.59 2.75
C LYS A 109 -1.36 -2.11 2.88
N ALA A 110 -1.93 -2.65 3.95
CA ALA A 110 -1.86 -4.06 4.24
C ALA A 110 -2.61 -4.93 3.20
N ILE A 111 -3.74 -4.45 2.68
CA ILE A 111 -4.47 -5.12 1.58
C ILE A 111 -3.61 -5.17 0.32
N TYR A 112 -3.05 -4.03 -0.09
CA TYR A 112 -2.22 -3.95 -1.29
C TYR A 112 -0.99 -4.86 -1.20
N GLN A 113 -0.27 -4.79 -0.07
CA GLN A 113 0.93 -5.60 0.14
C GLN A 113 0.61 -7.09 0.25
N HIS A 114 -0.52 -7.46 0.86
CA HIS A 114 -1.02 -8.83 0.86
C HIS A 114 -1.21 -9.35 -0.57
N GLN A 115 -1.94 -8.61 -1.40
CA GLN A 115 -2.20 -9.02 -2.79
C GLN A 115 -0.89 -9.17 -3.58
N ARG A 116 0.01 -8.19 -3.49
CA ARG A 116 1.33 -8.26 -4.13
C ARG A 116 2.13 -9.50 -3.72
N CYS A 117 2.11 -9.84 -2.44
CA CYS A 117 2.78 -11.06 -1.96
C CYS A 117 2.16 -12.33 -2.53
N MET A 118 0.83 -12.39 -2.68
CA MET A 118 0.16 -13.53 -3.29
C MET A 118 0.50 -13.66 -4.78
N GLU A 119 0.57 -12.55 -5.51
CA GLU A 119 0.97 -12.51 -6.92
C GLU A 119 2.42 -13.00 -7.09
N GLU A 120 3.37 -12.47 -6.34
CA GLU A 120 4.77 -12.92 -6.34
C GLU A 120 4.92 -14.40 -5.95
N GLY A 121 4.16 -14.85 -4.96
CA GLY A 121 4.11 -16.25 -4.55
C GLY A 121 3.64 -17.16 -5.69
N ASN A 122 2.59 -16.76 -6.41
CA ASN A 122 2.08 -17.51 -7.57
C ASN A 122 3.05 -17.49 -8.76
N ILE A 123 3.76 -16.38 -9.01
CA ILE A 123 4.75 -16.30 -10.09
C ILE A 123 5.90 -17.28 -9.85
N ARG A 124 6.35 -17.40 -8.60
CA ARG A 124 7.52 -18.21 -8.24
C ARG A 124 7.20 -19.68 -7.99
N ALA A 125 5.99 -19.96 -7.54
CA ALA A 125 5.46 -21.30 -7.36
C ALA A 125 4.06 -21.33 -7.99
N PRO A 126 3.97 -21.43 -9.33
CA PRO A 126 2.69 -21.49 -10.01
C PRO A 126 1.92 -22.69 -9.49
N LYS A 127 0.63 -22.48 -9.21
CA LYS A 127 -0.25 -23.60 -8.86
C LYS A 127 -0.17 -24.62 -10.00
N PRO A 128 -0.04 -25.92 -9.68
CA PRO A 128 -0.12 -26.95 -10.72
C PRO A 128 -1.41 -26.74 -11.50
N GLU A 129 -1.33 -26.88 -12.83
CA GLU A 129 -2.52 -26.82 -13.67
C GLU A 129 -3.56 -27.78 -13.10
N PRO A 130 -4.85 -27.38 -13.04
CA PRO A 130 -5.88 -28.27 -12.57
C PRO A 130 -5.85 -29.52 -13.44
N ASP A 131 -5.57 -30.68 -12.82
CA ASP A 131 -5.54 -31.96 -13.52
C ASP A 131 -6.89 -32.15 -14.22
N PRO A 132 -6.93 -32.24 -15.57
CA PRO A 132 -8.18 -32.41 -16.30
C PRO A 132 -8.92 -33.70 -15.91
N LEU A 133 -8.26 -34.65 -15.24
CA LEU A 133 -8.84 -35.89 -14.72
C LEU A 133 -9.39 -35.77 -13.28
N LEU A 134 -9.01 -34.74 -12.52
CA LEU A 134 -9.51 -34.47 -11.16
C LEU A 134 -10.54 -33.35 -11.13
N GLY A 135 -11.27 -33.19 -12.25
CA GLY A 135 -12.32 -32.19 -12.41
C GLY A 135 -13.21 -32.08 -11.18
N ARG A 136 -13.18 -30.89 -10.55
CA ARG A 136 -14.11 -30.40 -9.52
C ARG A 136 -14.73 -31.52 -8.67
N SER A 137 -13.99 -31.96 -7.65
CA SER A 137 -14.64 -32.56 -6.48
C SER A 137 -15.49 -31.48 -5.80
N TYR A 138 -16.74 -31.36 -6.24
CA TYR A 138 -17.80 -30.72 -5.47
C TYR A 138 -17.97 -31.53 -4.19
N SER A 139 -17.56 -30.97 -3.05
CA SER A 139 -18.01 -31.46 -1.76
C SER A 139 -19.51 -31.16 -1.62
N ARG A 140 -20.32 -32.22 -1.60
CA ARG A 140 -21.49 -32.33 -0.73
C ARG A 140 -21.39 -33.63 0.03
#